data_AF-A0A916MDG9-F1
#
_entry.id   AF-A0A916MDG9-F1
#
_cell.length_a   1.000
_cell.length_b   1.000
_cell.length_c   1.000
_cell.angle_alpha   90.00
_cell.angle_beta   90.00
_cell.angle_gamma   90.00
#
_symmetry.space_group_name_H-M   'P 1'
#
loop_
_entity.id
_entity.type
_entity.pdbx_description
1 polymer ?
#
loop_
_entity_poly.entity_id
_entity_poly.type
_entity_poly.pdbx_seq_one_letter_code
_entity_poly.pdbx_strand_id
1 'polypeptide(L)'
;MVKNDFIGHTEDSTNPWYSPEGLAAAQNRNTFVSSSASASDAYPIGFWLQGPFHEVGVLDPALRQVGYGSYREVDGGWQMGATLDVIRGLGSISPSVSFPIKYPGDGQTIGLRSYAGGEWPDPLSACAGYATPSGLPIILQIGPGNLTPNVTAHTFMQGTTPLEHCVFDETTYTNSDSGTQSTGRNVLNARDAIVLIPRNPLMPGLTYSVSITANGQTYAWSFTVSATGYAFEGMSGQTLMR
;
A
#
# COMPACT_ATOMS: atom_id res chain seq x y z
N MET A 1 -4.32 18.85 -7.79
CA MET A 1 -3.10 18.46 -7.06
C MET A 1 -2.07 19.58 -7.05
N VAL A 2 -1.26 19.76 -8.10
CA VAL A 2 -0.20 20.80 -8.12
C VAL A 2 -0.79 22.21 -8.17
N LYS A 3 -1.54 22.54 -9.24
CA LYS A 3 -2.02 23.92 -9.49
C LYS A 3 -2.97 24.51 -8.44
N ASN A 4 -3.57 23.68 -7.59
CA ASN A 4 -4.59 24.09 -6.62
C ASN A 4 -4.36 23.56 -5.21
N ASP A 5 -3.18 22.97 -4.95
CA ASP A 5 -2.79 22.37 -3.68
C ASP A 5 -3.78 21.38 -3.05
N PHE A 6 -4.67 20.79 -3.88
CA PHE A 6 -5.71 19.86 -3.44
C PHE A 6 -5.40 18.43 -3.90
N ILE A 7 -5.31 17.51 -2.94
CA ILE A 7 -5.24 16.06 -3.15
C ILE A 7 -6.56 15.42 -2.73
N GLY A 8 -7.04 14.48 -3.55
CA GLY A 8 -8.25 13.72 -3.25
C GLY A 8 -8.79 12.96 -4.46
N HIS A 9 -9.93 12.29 -4.22
CA HIS A 9 -10.67 11.50 -5.21
C HIS A 9 -11.83 12.27 -5.87
N THR A 10 -11.86 13.59 -5.69
CA THR A 10 -12.83 14.52 -6.29
C THR A 10 -12.11 15.69 -6.95
N GLU A 11 -12.80 16.39 -7.84
CA GLU A 11 -12.35 17.68 -8.36
C GLU A 11 -13.51 18.68 -8.34
N ASP A 12 -13.21 19.93 -8.03
CA ASP A 12 -14.17 21.04 -8.12
C ASP A 12 -14.32 21.45 -9.58
N SER A 13 -15.51 21.27 -10.16
CA SER A 13 -15.80 21.60 -11.55
C SER A 13 -15.70 23.09 -11.89
N THR A 14 -15.67 23.96 -10.88
CA THR A 14 -15.48 25.41 -11.06
C THR A 14 -14.01 25.81 -11.14
N ASN A 15 -13.09 24.90 -10.82
CA ASN A 15 -11.66 25.15 -10.87
C ASN A 15 -11.17 25.26 -12.32
N PRO A 16 -10.36 26.27 -12.69
CA PRO A 16 -9.87 26.44 -14.07
C PRO A 16 -8.99 25.30 -14.58
N TRP A 17 -8.46 24.45 -13.69
CA TRP A 17 -7.66 23.27 -14.03
C TRP A 17 -8.45 21.96 -13.97
N TYR A 18 -9.77 22.01 -13.74
CA TYR A 18 -10.64 20.85 -13.80
C TYR A 18 -10.65 20.21 -15.19
N SER A 19 -10.73 18.88 -15.22
CA SER A 19 -11.14 18.16 -16.42
C SER A 19 -12.01 16.96 -16.06
N PRO A 20 -13.00 16.59 -16.90
CA PRO A 20 -13.72 15.32 -16.71
C PRO A 20 -12.79 14.12 -16.66
N GLU A 21 -11.70 14.11 -17.42
CA GLU A 21 -10.70 13.04 -17.44
C GLU A 21 -9.89 13.00 -16.15
N GLY A 22 -9.54 14.16 -15.58
CA GLY A 22 -8.88 14.30 -14.27
C GLY A 22 -9.77 13.78 -13.14
N LEU A 23 -11.05 14.13 -13.14
CA LEU A 23 -12.05 13.58 -12.20
C LEU A 23 -12.26 12.08 -12.40
N ALA A 24 -12.32 11.60 -13.64
CA ALA A 24 -12.48 10.18 -13.91
C ALA A 24 -11.25 9.38 -13.46
N ALA A 25 -10.04 9.92 -13.62
CA ALA A 25 -8.89 9.36 -12.95
C ALA A 25 -9.14 9.32 -11.44
N ALA A 26 -9.69 10.40 -10.84
CA ALA A 26 -9.93 10.65 -9.39
C ALA A 26 -10.53 9.51 -8.64
N GLN A 27 -11.60 9.04 -9.21
CA GLN A 27 -12.45 8.09 -8.55
C GLN A 27 -11.90 6.66 -8.67
N ASN A 28 -10.81 6.45 -9.42
CA ASN A 28 -10.33 5.13 -9.84
C ASN A 28 -8.83 4.89 -9.54
N ARG A 29 -8.17 5.74 -8.76
CA ARG A 29 -6.71 5.77 -8.66
C ARG A 29 -6.16 5.69 -7.26
N ASN A 30 -4.86 5.43 -7.19
CA ASN A 30 -3.98 5.87 -6.14
C ASN A 30 -3.48 7.30 -6.47
N THR A 31 -3.53 8.23 -5.52
CA THR A 31 -3.00 9.61 -5.68
C THR A 31 -1.75 9.83 -4.87
N PHE A 32 -0.87 10.71 -5.35
CA PHE A 32 0.35 11.11 -4.68
C PHE A 32 0.65 12.58 -4.96
N VAL A 33 1.22 13.27 -3.98
CA VAL A 33 1.81 14.61 -4.14
C VAL A 33 3.17 14.69 -3.46
N SER A 34 4.04 15.55 -3.96
CA SER A 34 5.30 15.90 -3.33
C SER A 34 5.53 17.41 -3.40
N SER A 35 6.11 17.97 -2.35
CA SER A 35 6.58 19.36 -2.32
C SER A 35 7.89 19.57 -3.10
N SER A 36 8.41 18.53 -3.74
CA SER A 36 9.60 18.59 -4.57
C SER A 36 9.28 18.28 -6.04
N ALA A 37 9.51 19.25 -6.92
CA ALA A 37 9.45 19.03 -8.37
C ALA A 37 10.53 18.05 -8.89
N SER A 38 11.55 17.72 -8.08
CA SER A 38 12.60 16.76 -8.47
C SER A 38 12.28 15.31 -8.14
N ALA A 39 11.14 15.03 -7.48
CA ALA A 39 10.68 13.67 -7.26
C ALA A 39 10.57 12.91 -8.60
N SER A 40 11.17 11.72 -8.68
CA SER A 40 11.15 10.90 -9.88
C SER A 40 9.77 10.25 -10.08
N ASP A 41 9.47 9.81 -11.31
CA ASP A 41 8.22 9.08 -11.59
C ASP A 41 8.14 7.70 -10.91
N ALA A 42 9.27 7.15 -10.48
CA ALA A 42 9.29 5.93 -9.70
C ALA A 42 8.94 6.16 -8.21
N TYR A 43 9.09 7.39 -7.73
CA TYR A 43 8.88 7.72 -6.31
C TYR A 43 7.43 7.47 -5.85
N PRO A 44 6.37 7.89 -6.58
CA PRO A 44 4.98 7.56 -6.23
C PRO A 44 4.71 6.06 -6.23
N ILE A 45 5.33 5.30 -7.15
CA ILE A 45 5.15 3.86 -7.23
C ILE A 45 5.66 3.19 -5.95
N GLY A 46 6.87 3.55 -5.50
CA GLY A 46 7.37 3.06 -4.22
C GLY A 46 6.50 3.50 -3.03
N PHE A 47 5.92 4.70 -3.10
CA PHE A 47 5.06 5.23 -2.04
C PHE A 47 3.77 4.41 -1.91
N TRP A 48 3.12 4.08 -3.04
CA TRP A 48 1.93 3.23 -3.02
C TRP A 48 2.24 1.79 -2.64
N LEU A 49 3.45 1.30 -2.93
CA LEU A 49 3.93 -0.04 -2.55
C LEU A 49 4.47 -0.13 -1.11
N GLN A 50 4.52 0.97 -0.34
CA GLN A 50 4.80 0.89 1.10
C GLN A 50 3.54 0.92 1.97
N GLY A 51 2.38 1.21 1.38
CA GLY A 51 1.10 1.30 2.08
C GLY A 51 0.16 0.15 1.66
N PRO A 52 -0.32 -0.70 2.59
CA PRO A 52 -1.12 -1.87 2.24
C PRO A 52 -2.43 -1.57 1.49
N PHE A 53 -3.11 -0.47 1.77
CA PHE A 53 -4.39 -0.17 1.13
C PHE A 53 -4.21 0.24 -0.34
N HIS A 54 -3.18 1.02 -0.65
CA HIS A 54 -2.83 1.30 -2.04
C HIS A 54 -2.27 0.06 -2.73
N GLU A 55 -1.44 -0.70 -2.02
CA GLU A 55 -0.72 -1.84 -2.57
C GLU A 55 -1.63 -3.01 -2.94
N VAL A 56 -2.69 -3.29 -2.16
CA VAL A 56 -3.65 -4.36 -2.49
C VAL A 56 -4.22 -4.20 -3.90
N GLY A 57 -4.55 -2.96 -4.30
CA GLY A 57 -5.03 -2.66 -5.65
C GLY A 57 -3.94 -2.78 -6.71
N VAL A 58 -2.69 -2.39 -6.40
CA VAL A 58 -1.55 -2.52 -7.33
C VAL A 58 -1.21 -3.99 -7.59
N LEU A 59 -1.34 -4.86 -6.59
CA LEU A 59 -1.09 -6.30 -6.67
C LEU A 59 -2.27 -7.12 -7.20
N ASP A 60 -3.40 -6.46 -7.50
CA ASP A 60 -4.63 -7.15 -7.85
C ASP A 60 -4.44 -8.02 -9.12
N PRO A 61 -4.64 -9.35 -9.05
CA PRO A 61 -4.47 -10.23 -10.21
C PRO A 61 -5.51 -10.05 -11.32
N ALA A 62 -6.59 -9.31 -11.05
CA ALA A 62 -7.55 -8.87 -12.05
C ALA A 62 -7.06 -7.63 -12.82
N LEU A 63 -6.06 -6.90 -12.31
CA LEU A 63 -5.56 -5.69 -12.93
C LEU A 63 -4.76 -6.04 -14.20
N ARG A 64 -5.31 -5.68 -15.35
CA ARG A 64 -4.71 -5.96 -16.68
C ARG A 64 -4.00 -4.77 -17.27
N GLN A 65 -4.44 -3.59 -16.89
CA GLN A 65 -3.95 -2.34 -17.43
C GLN A 65 -3.97 -1.29 -16.32
N VAL A 66 -2.96 -0.44 -16.31
CA VAL A 66 -2.91 0.74 -15.45
C VAL A 66 -2.70 1.98 -16.30
N GLY A 67 -3.23 3.10 -15.83
CA GLY A 67 -2.87 4.42 -16.34
C GLY A 67 -1.99 5.13 -15.32
N TYR A 68 -0.79 5.56 -15.72
CA TYR A 68 0.05 6.41 -14.87
C TYR A 68 0.15 7.81 -15.50
N GLY A 69 -0.07 8.83 -14.68
CA GLY A 69 0.13 10.22 -15.07
C GLY A 69 0.82 11.00 -13.97
N SER A 70 1.78 11.85 -14.34
CA SER A 70 2.41 12.78 -13.41
C SER A 70 2.53 14.17 -14.01
N TYR A 71 2.53 15.15 -13.13
CA TYR A 71 2.71 16.55 -13.45
C TYR A 71 3.57 17.22 -12.39
N ARG A 72 4.40 18.19 -12.79
CA ARG A 72 5.27 18.92 -11.88
C ARG A 72 5.48 20.36 -12.33
N GLU A 73 5.53 21.26 -11.37
CA GLU A 73 5.80 22.68 -11.57
C GLU A 73 6.44 23.24 -10.29
N VAL A 74 7.34 24.21 -10.44
CA VAL A 74 7.91 24.93 -9.29
C VAL A 74 7.04 26.16 -9.02
N ASP A 75 5.86 25.96 -8.45
CA ASP A 75 4.86 27.01 -8.17
C ASP A 75 4.65 27.30 -6.67
N GLY A 76 5.33 26.55 -5.79
CA GLY A 76 5.09 26.56 -4.35
C GLY A 76 4.24 25.35 -3.94
N GLY A 77 3.94 25.17 -2.65
CA GLY A 77 3.03 24.09 -2.21
C GLY A 77 3.42 22.68 -2.68
N TRP A 78 2.47 21.96 -3.28
CA TRP A 78 2.72 20.69 -3.97
C TRP A 78 3.31 20.92 -5.36
N GLN A 79 4.57 20.56 -5.53
CA GLN A 79 5.30 20.77 -6.76
C GLN A 79 5.29 19.57 -7.72
N MET A 80 4.82 18.41 -7.27
CA MET A 80 4.62 17.22 -8.07
C MET A 80 3.34 16.52 -7.65
N GLY A 81 2.56 16.06 -8.62
CA GLY A 81 1.39 15.21 -8.42
C GLY A 81 1.45 14.00 -9.35
N ALA A 82 1.05 12.84 -8.84
CA ALA A 82 0.95 11.62 -9.63
C ALA A 82 -0.33 10.84 -9.32
N THR A 83 -0.76 10.10 -10.33
CA THR A 83 -1.91 9.21 -10.24
C THR A 83 -1.60 7.87 -10.91
N LEU A 84 -2.04 6.79 -10.27
CA LEU A 84 -2.02 5.44 -10.85
C LEU A 84 -3.43 4.85 -10.79
N ASP A 85 -4.04 4.70 -11.95
CA ASP A 85 -5.34 4.06 -12.09
C ASP A 85 -5.21 2.56 -11.89
N VAL A 86 -5.84 2.05 -10.82
CA VAL A 86 -5.82 0.63 -10.43
C VAL A 86 -7.21 0.00 -10.47
N ILE A 87 -8.22 0.72 -10.99
CA ILE A 87 -9.62 0.29 -10.96
C ILE A 87 -10.19 0.08 -12.36
N ARG A 88 -10.01 1.03 -13.30
CA ARG A 88 -10.66 0.93 -14.63
C ARG A 88 -10.08 -0.17 -15.50
N GLY A 89 -8.84 -0.59 -15.24
CA GLY A 89 -8.19 -1.69 -15.95
C GLY A 89 -8.40 -3.08 -15.32
N LEU A 90 -9.28 -3.20 -14.33
CA LEU A 90 -9.68 -4.49 -13.77
C LEU A 90 -10.50 -5.29 -14.79
N GLY A 91 -10.16 -6.56 -14.93
CA GLY A 91 -10.92 -7.54 -15.73
C GLY A 91 -11.27 -8.77 -14.90
N SER A 92 -11.45 -9.91 -15.56
CA SER A 92 -11.52 -11.20 -14.86
C SER A 92 -10.12 -11.64 -14.42
N ILE A 93 -10.01 -12.20 -13.21
CA ILE A 93 -8.79 -12.90 -12.75
C ILE A 93 -8.49 -14.04 -13.74
N SER A 94 -7.21 -14.21 -14.10
CA SER A 94 -6.83 -15.26 -15.05
C SER A 94 -7.01 -16.61 -14.38
N PRO A 95 -7.56 -17.63 -15.05
CA PRO A 95 -7.56 -19.00 -14.53
C PRO A 95 -6.15 -19.54 -14.22
N SER A 96 -5.11 -18.92 -14.79
CA SER A 96 -3.70 -19.26 -14.53
C SER A 96 -3.14 -18.68 -13.23
N VAL A 97 -3.84 -17.74 -12.58
CA VAL A 97 -3.42 -17.19 -11.29
C VAL A 97 -3.86 -18.14 -10.19
N SER A 98 -2.91 -18.46 -9.31
CA SER A 98 -3.19 -19.18 -8.06
C SER A 98 -2.98 -18.23 -6.88
N PHE A 99 -3.85 -18.37 -5.88
CA PHE A 99 -3.65 -17.80 -4.56
C PHE A 99 -2.79 -18.75 -3.70
N PRO A 100 -2.00 -18.21 -2.75
CA PRO A 100 -1.96 -16.82 -2.36
C PRO A 100 -1.02 -15.95 -3.23
N ILE A 101 -1.32 -14.66 -3.31
CA ILE A 101 -0.37 -13.65 -3.81
C ILE A 101 0.37 -13.07 -2.59
N LYS A 102 1.69 -13.08 -2.66
CA LYS A 102 2.58 -12.65 -1.57
C LYS A 102 3.31 -11.38 -1.98
N TYR A 103 3.36 -10.41 -1.08
CA TYR A 103 4.24 -9.28 -1.18
C TYR A 103 4.94 -9.02 0.16
N PRO A 104 6.26 -8.82 0.19
CA PRO A 104 7.21 -9.16 -0.85
C PRO A 104 7.10 -10.63 -1.28
N GLY A 105 7.34 -10.90 -2.56
CA GLY A 105 7.15 -12.24 -3.13
C GLY A 105 8.15 -13.28 -2.61
N ASP A 106 7.77 -14.55 -2.73
CA ASP A 106 8.59 -15.68 -2.31
C ASP A 106 9.94 -15.73 -3.05
N GLY A 107 11.04 -15.72 -2.30
CA GLY A 107 12.41 -15.65 -2.81
C GLY A 107 12.79 -14.34 -3.48
N GLN A 108 11.91 -13.32 -3.48
CA GLN A 108 12.17 -12.06 -4.15
C GLN A 108 13.10 -11.15 -3.35
N THR A 109 13.78 -10.26 -4.06
CA THR A 109 14.55 -9.16 -3.46
C THR A 109 13.83 -7.84 -3.69
N ILE A 110 13.59 -7.08 -2.63
CA ILE A 110 12.90 -5.79 -2.67
C ILE A 110 13.79 -4.63 -2.24
N GLY A 111 13.55 -3.45 -2.79
CA GLY A 111 14.26 -2.23 -2.42
C GLY A 111 13.66 -1.50 -1.21
N LEU A 112 12.34 -1.58 -1.02
CA LEU A 112 11.65 -0.88 0.05
C LEU A 112 11.90 -1.52 1.42
N ARG A 113 11.88 -0.73 2.49
CA ARG A 113 12.20 -1.22 3.85
C ARG A 113 11.22 -0.84 4.93
N SER A 114 10.39 0.17 4.69
CA SER A 114 9.60 0.79 5.73
C SER A 114 8.29 1.35 5.21
N TYR A 115 7.28 1.37 6.06
CA TYR A 115 6.16 2.29 5.95
C TYR A 115 6.51 3.61 6.64
N ALA A 116 6.62 4.69 5.86
CA ALA A 116 6.96 6.02 6.36
C ALA A 116 5.74 6.90 6.71
N GLY A 117 4.52 6.36 6.62
CA GLY A 117 3.28 7.12 6.80
C GLY A 117 2.62 7.47 5.48
N GLY A 118 1.70 8.44 5.55
CA GLY A 118 1.10 9.07 4.37
C GLY A 118 -0.02 8.28 3.72
N GLU A 119 -0.35 7.08 4.19
CA GLU A 119 -1.46 6.30 3.66
C GLU A 119 -2.80 6.65 4.32
N TRP A 120 -3.87 6.56 3.55
CA TRP A 120 -5.24 6.53 4.04
C TRP A 120 -6.01 5.38 3.38
N PRO A 121 -6.78 4.61 4.15
CA PRO A 121 -6.84 4.59 5.62
C PRO A 121 -5.47 4.34 6.28
N ASP A 122 -5.21 4.84 7.50
CA ASP A 122 -3.89 4.62 8.13
C ASP A 122 -3.77 3.16 8.61
N PRO A 123 -2.81 2.36 8.10
CA PRO A 123 -2.64 0.98 8.52
C PRO A 123 -2.20 0.83 9.98
N LEU A 124 -1.52 1.82 10.56
CA LEU A 124 -1.05 1.75 11.94
C LEU A 124 -2.18 1.93 12.96
N SER A 125 -3.38 2.37 12.53
CA SER A 125 -4.54 2.46 13.41
C SER A 125 -4.99 1.10 13.98
N ALA A 126 -4.67 -0.02 13.29
CA ALA A 126 -4.87 -1.37 13.78
C ALA A 126 -3.71 -1.92 14.63
N CYS A 127 -2.58 -1.22 14.70
CA CYS A 127 -1.34 -1.69 15.33
C CYS A 127 -1.00 -0.88 16.57
N ALA A 128 -1.60 -1.27 17.70
CA ALA A 128 -1.47 -0.55 18.97
C ALA A 128 -0.01 -0.24 19.34
N GLY A 129 0.27 1.05 19.57
CA GLY A 129 1.59 1.55 19.95
C GLY A 129 2.58 1.72 18.82
N TYR A 130 2.27 1.33 17.57
CA TYR A 130 3.16 1.53 16.41
C TYR A 130 3.19 3.00 16.00
N ALA A 131 4.28 3.42 15.36
CA ALA A 131 4.45 4.76 14.82
C ALA A 131 5.32 4.72 13.56
N THR A 132 5.27 5.77 12.75
CA THR A 132 6.13 5.90 11.58
C THR A 132 7.54 6.34 11.98
N PRO A 133 8.61 5.79 11.35
CA PRO A 133 8.55 4.70 10.38
C PRO A 133 8.37 3.33 11.06
N SER A 134 7.51 2.49 10.48
CA SER A 134 7.42 1.05 10.81
C SER A 134 8.06 0.22 9.69
N GLY A 135 8.13 -1.09 9.83
CA GLY A 135 8.59 -2.01 8.78
C GLY A 135 7.75 -1.92 7.51
N LEU A 136 8.31 -2.38 6.39
CA LEU A 136 7.55 -2.52 5.17
C LEU A 136 6.39 -3.50 5.41
N PRO A 137 5.14 -3.13 5.13
CA PRO A 137 4.00 -4.03 5.21
C PRO A 137 4.20 -5.24 4.31
N ILE A 138 3.80 -6.40 4.82
CA ILE A 138 3.86 -7.68 4.14
C ILE A 138 2.41 -8.12 3.92
N ILE A 139 2.05 -8.42 2.68
CA ILE A 139 0.70 -8.73 2.25
C ILE A 139 0.61 -10.19 1.81
N LEU A 140 -0.47 -10.84 2.24
CA LEU A 140 -0.90 -12.14 1.76
C LEU A 140 -2.36 -12.03 1.30
N GLN A 141 -2.61 -12.05 -0.01
CA GLN A 141 -3.95 -12.16 -0.56
C GLN A 141 -4.28 -13.65 -0.72
N ILE A 142 -5.27 -14.16 0.01
CA ILE A 142 -5.59 -15.61 0.01
C ILE A 142 -6.71 -15.99 -0.95
N GLY A 143 -7.37 -15.01 -1.56
CA GLY A 143 -8.47 -15.29 -2.47
C GLY A 143 -8.95 -14.09 -3.29
N PRO A 144 -9.95 -14.32 -4.15
CA PRO A 144 -10.48 -13.32 -5.08
C PRO A 144 -11.46 -12.32 -4.46
N GLY A 145 -11.59 -12.28 -3.13
CA GLY A 145 -12.57 -11.42 -2.43
C GLY A 145 -13.84 -12.16 -2.01
N ASN A 146 -13.77 -13.49 -1.90
CA ASN A 146 -14.90 -14.35 -1.53
C ASN A 146 -14.61 -15.22 -0.29
N LEU A 147 -13.47 -14.98 0.36
CA LEU A 147 -13.10 -15.62 1.61
C LEU A 147 -13.13 -14.58 2.73
N THR A 148 -13.25 -15.05 3.96
CA THR A 148 -12.99 -14.19 5.12
C THR A 148 -11.78 -14.78 5.82
N PRO A 149 -10.60 -14.14 5.73
CA PRO A 149 -9.46 -14.42 6.56
C PRO A 149 -9.81 -14.75 8.01
N ASN A 150 -9.25 -15.87 8.46
CA ASN A 150 -9.24 -16.26 9.86
C ASN A 150 -7.80 -16.64 10.23
N VAL A 151 -7.02 -15.63 10.64
CA VAL A 151 -5.63 -15.82 11.05
C VAL A 151 -5.58 -16.44 12.45
N THR A 152 -4.92 -17.59 12.58
CA THR A 152 -4.80 -18.32 13.85
C THR A 152 -3.37 -18.45 14.36
N ALA A 153 -2.37 -18.26 13.50
CA ALA A 153 -0.97 -18.19 13.88
C ALA A 153 -0.18 -17.35 12.89
N HIS A 154 0.86 -16.66 13.36
CA HIS A 154 1.76 -15.89 12.51
C HIS A 154 3.15 -15.78 13.13
N THR A 155 4.19 -15.71 12.29
CA THR A 155 5.57 -15.43 12.69
C THR A 155 6.26 -14.54 11.67
N PHE A 156 7.19 -13.71 12.17
CA PHE A 156 8.11 -12.92 11.37
C PHE A 156 9.51 -13.04 11.97
N MET A 157 10.48 -13.47 11.17
CA MET A 157 11.81 -13.83 11.66
C MET A 157 12.91 -13.27 10.79
N GLN A 158 14.05 -12.98 11.42
CA GLN A 158 15.34 -12.78 10.76
C GLN A 158 16.28 -13.89 11.21
N GLY A 159 16.56 -14.84 10.32
CA GLY A 159 17.22 -16.10 10.71
C GLY A 159 16.39 -16.82 11.77
N THR A 160 16.97 -17.02 12.96
CA THR A 160 16.29 -17.65 14.11
C THR A 160 15.69 -16.64 15.10
N THR A 161 15.88 -15.33 14.86
CA THR A 161 15.41 -14.28 15.76
C THR A 161 13.97 -13.89 15.41
N PRO A 162 12.99 -14.08 16.30
CA PRO A 162 11.65 -13.55 16.11
C PRO A 162 11.66 -12.02 16.23
N LEU A 163 10.91 -11.36 15.34
CA LEU A 163 10.78 -9.90 15.33
C LEU A 163 9.36 -9.49 15.70
N GLU A 164 9.23 -8.38 16.43
CA GLU A 164 7.92 -7.82 16.77
C GLU A 164 7.18 -7.37 15.50
N HIS A 165 5.90 -7.73 15.42
CA HIS A 165 5.03 -7.41 14.30
C HIS A 165 3.56 -7.37 14.74
N CYS A 166 2.75 -6.69 13.93
CA CYS A 166 1.31 -6.58 14.01
C CYS A 166 0.68 -7.33 12.82
N VAL A 167 -0.50 -7.93 12.99
CA VAL A 167 -1.24 -8.57 11.90
C VAL A 167 -2.70 -8.13 11.94
N PHE A 168 -3.28 -7.82 10.78
CA PHE A 168 -4.71 -7.54 10.63
C PHE A 168 -5.22 -7.94 9.23
N ASP A 169 -6.54 -8.04 9.11
CA ASP A 169 -7.32 -8.37 7.92
C ASP A 169 -8.62 -7.55 7.89
N GLU A 170 -9.56 -7.83 6.97
CA GLU A 170 -10.82 -7.09 6.89
C GLU A 170 -11.74 -7.24 8.12
N THR A 171 -11.48 -8.21 8.99
CA THR A 171 -12.27 -8.41 10.21
C THR A 171 -11.67 -7.68 11.41
N THR A 172 -10.35 -7.51 11.42
CA THR A 172 -9.55 -7.01 12.54
C THR A 172 -8.97 -5.61 12.33
N TYR A 173 -8.98 -5.07 11.10
CA TYR A 173 -8.61 -3.66 10.87
C TYR A 173 -9.54 -2.74 11.67
N THR A 174 -8.95 -1.82 12.45
CA THR A 174 -9.68 -0.88 13.29
C THR A 174 -9.23 0.54 13.03
N ASN A 175 -10.18 1.47 13.05
CA ASN A 175 -9.92 2.91 12.97
C ASN A 175 -10.93 3.63 13.87
N SER A 176 -10.55 4.78 14.44
CA SER A 176 -11.45 5.56 15.28
C SER A 176 -12.62 6.17 14.52
N ASP A 177 -12.45 6.40 13.21
CA ASP A 177 -13.51 6.81 12.30
C ASP A 177 -14.13 5.58 11.61
N SER A 178 -15.44 5.37 11.82
CA SER A 178 -16.12 4.18 11.31
C SER A 178 -16.20 4.13 9.78
N GLY A 179 -16.27 5.28 9.11
CA GLY A 179 -16.28 5.36 7.65
C GLY A 179 -14.93 4.94 7.07
N THR A 180 -13.84 5.49 7.61
CA THR A 180 -12.46 5.13 7.27
C THR A 180 -12.18 3.66 7.57
N GLN A 181 -12.69 3.14 8.69
CA GLN A 181 -12.61 1.71 9.02
C GLN A 181 -13.30 0.86 7.95
N SER A 182 -14.54 1.19 7.59
CA SER A 182 -15.29 0.47 6.54
C SER A 182 -14.57 0.51 5.20
N THR A 183 -14.00 1.66 4.81
CA THR A 183 -13.19 1.77 3.59
C THR A 183 -11.98 0.82 3.62
N GLY A 184 -11.20 0.82 4.71
CA GLY A 184 -10.02 -0.03 4.82
C GLY A 184 -10.37 -1.51 4.76
N ARG A 185 -11.45 -1.92 5.46
CA ARG A 185 -11.95 -3.29 5.40
C ARG A 185 -12.44 -3.69 4.02
N ASN A 186 -13.11 -2.80 3.29
CA ASN A 186 -13.55 -3.06 1.91
C ASN A 186 -12.38 -3.27 0.96
N VAL A 187 -11.30 -2.49 1.12
CA VAL A 187 -10.07 -2.66 0.32
C VAL A 187 -9.43 -4.02 0.61
N LEU A 188 -9.28 -4.40 1.89
CA LEU A 188 -8.70 -5.70 2.26
C LEU A 188 -9.57 -6.87 1.75
N ASN A 189 -10.89 -6.77 1.89
CA ASN A 189 -11.85 -7.75 1.40
C ASN A 189 -11.84 -7.90 -0.12
N ALA A 190 -11.30 -6.93 -0.88
CA ALA A 190 -11.24 -7.08 -2.34
C ALA A 190 -10.40 -8.30 -2.75
N ARG A 191 -9.38 -8.68 -1.97
CA ARG A 191 -8.51 -9.84 -2.26
C ARG A 191 -8.21 -10.69 -1.02
N ASP A 192 -9.15 -10.69 -0.07
CA ASP A 192 -9.05 -11.47 1.17
C ASP A 192 -7.68 -11.22 1.84
N ALA A 193 -7.28 -9.95 1.92
CA ALA A 193 -5.90 -9.56 2.19
C ALA A 193 -5.60 -9.56 3.69
N ILE A 194 -4.51 -10.25 4.06
CA ILE A 194 -3.91 -10.22 5.39
C ILE A 194 -2.65 -9.36 5.32
N VAL A 195 -2.52 -8.43 6.26
CA VAL A 195 -1.38 -7.52 6.37
C VAL A 195 -0.60 -7.84 7.63
N LEU A 196 0.71 -8.02 7.50
CA LEU A 196 1.67 -8.09 8.59
C LEU A 196 2.57 -6.86 8.54
N ILE A 197 2.65 -6.08 9.63
CA ILE A 197 3.51 -4.90 9.72
C ILE A 197 4.60 -5.16 10.77
N PRO A 198 5.88 -5.24 10.38
CA PRO A 198 6.97 -5.30 11.35
C PRO A 198 7.07 -4.01 12.15
N ARG A 199 7.43 -4.10 13.43
CA ARG A 199 7.55 -2.94 14.32
C ARG A 199 8.56 -1.91 13.85
N ASN A 200 9.68 -2.38 13.31
CA ASN A 200 10.81 -1.54 12.92
C ASN A 200 11.08 -1.68 11.41
N PRO A 201 11.64 -0.64 10.78
CA PRO A 201 12.18 -0.72 9.42
C PRO A 201 13.06 -1.95 9.21
N LEU A 202 12.90 -2.59 8.04
CA LEU A 202 13.72 -3.72 7.64
C LEU A 202 15.15 -3.27 7.33
N MET A 203 16.12 -4.14 7.57
CA MET A 203 17.53 -3.85 7.35
C MET A 203 17.98 -4.29 5.95
N PRO A 204 18.80 -3.47 5.25
CA PRO A 204 19.41 -3.85 3.98
C PRO A 204 20.22 -5.13 4.04
N GLY A 205 20.17 -5.90 2.94
CA GLY A 205 20.97 -7.10 2.75
C GLY A 205 20.54 -8.30 3.59
N LEU A 206 19.45 -8.19 4.34
CA LEU A 206 18.95 -9.26 5.19
C LEU A 206 17.75 -9.97 4.57
N THR A 207 17.64 -11.26 4.88
CA THR A 207 16.53 -12.13 4.51
C THR A 207 15.60 -12.31 5.71
N TYR A 208 14.31 -12.19 5.45
CA TYR A 208 13.25 -12.36 6.43
C TYR A 208 12.36 -13.52 6.05
N SER A 209 11.92 -14.30 7.04
CA SER A 209 10.98 -15.39 6.89
C SER A 209 9.64 -15.01 7.51
N VAL A 210 8.57 -15.30 6.78
CA VAL A 210 7.18 -15.05 7.18
C VAL A 210 6.45 -16.38 7.25
N SER A 211 5.60 -16.55 8.25
CA SER A 211 4.59 -17.62 8.28
C SER A 211 3.26 -17.04 8.72
N ILE A 212 2.18 -17.36 8.01
CA ILE A 212 0.81 -16.99 8.38
C ILE A 212 -0.05 -18.24 8.22
N THR A 213 -0.76 -18.62 9.27
CA THR A 213 -1.79 -19.65 9.20
C THR A 213 -3.15 -18.98 9.17
N ALA A 214 -3.86 -19.13 8.05
CA ALA A 214 -5.18 -18.59 7.83
C ALA A 214 -6.11 -19.67 7.29
N ASN A 215 -7.34 -19.74 7.82
CA ASN A 215 -8.38 -20.67 7.33
C ASN A 215 -7.92 -22.15 7.32
N GLY A 216 -7.08 -22.53 8.29
CA GLY A 216 -6.53 -23.88 8.42
C GLY A 216 -5.37 -24.22 7.48
N GLN A 217 -4.90 -23.26 6.67
CA GLN A 217 -3.74 -23.41 5.79
C GLN A 217 -2.57 -22.57 6.29
N THR A 218 -1.36 -23.12 6.28
CA THR A 218 -0.13 -22.39 6.63
C THR A 218 0.60 -21.97 5.36
N TYR A 219 0.84 -20.67 5.23
CA TYR A 219 1.61 -20.04 4.17
C TYR A 219 2.94 -19.56 4.73
N ALA A 220 4.04 -20.16 4.28
CA ALA A 220 5.39 -19.77 4.67
C ALA A 220 6.21 -19.37 3.45
N TRP A 221 6.98 -18.29 3.56
CA TRP A 221 7.88 -17.83 2.51
C TRP A 221 8.99 -16.96 3.09
N SER A 222 9.96 -16.62 2.26
CA SER A 222 10.99 -15.64 2.61
C SER A 222 11.18 -14.62 1.51
N PHE A 223 11.76 -13.48 1.87
CA PHE A 223 12.19 -12.46 0.94
C PHE A 223 13.44 -11.77 1.46
N THR A 224 14.15 -11.08 0.58
CA THR A 224 15.37 -10.36 0.89
C THR A 224 15.20 -8.88 0.67
N VAL A 225 15.73 -8.06 1.56
CA VAL A 225 15.90 -6.63 1.32
C VAL A 225 17.22 -6.43 0.59
N SER A 226 17.20 -5.67 -0.51
CA SER A 226 18.42 -5.30 -1.24
C SER A 226 19.47 -4.70 -0.30
N ALA A 227 20.75 -4.95 -0.57
CA ALA A 227 21.85 -4.29 0.14
C ALA A 227 21.83 -2.76 -0.02
N THR A 228 21.20 -2.26 -1.08
CA THR A 228 20.93 -0.84 -1.34
C THR A 228 19.49 -0.44 -1.01
N GLY A 229 18.81 -1.23 -0.17
CA GLY A 229 17.43 -0.97 0.21
C GLY A 229 17.25 0.44 0.77
N TYR A 230 16.16 1.08 0.39
CA TYR A 230 15.84 2.46 0.71
C TYR A 230 14.59 2.56 1.57
N ALA A 231 14.44 3.71 2.22
CA ALA A 231 13.26 4.07 2.97
C ALA A 231 12.81 5.45 2.48
N PHE A 232 11.52 5.73 2.55
CA PHE A 232 11.05 7.10 2.41
C PHE A 232 11.50 7.89 3.63
N GLU A 233 12.21 8.99 3.42
CA GLU A 233 12.53 9.91 4.50
C GLU A 233 11.25 10.54 5.02
N GLY A 234 11.15 10.72 6.35
CA GLY A 234 9.94 11.15 7.03
C GLY A 234 9.25 12.29 6.29
N MET A 235 8.01 12.08 5.88
CA MET A 235 7.22 13.02 5.11
C MET A 235 6.71 14.16 6.00
N SER A 236 7.65 14.93 6.58
CA SER A 236 7.32 16.15 7.29
C SER A 236 6.81 17.17 6.28
N GLY A 237 5.50 17.33 6.21
CA GLY A 237 4.85 18.33 5.36
C GLY A 237 4.19 17.78 4.10
N GLN A 238 3.77 16.51 4.06
CA GLN A 238 2.78 16.01 3.07
C GLN A 238 1.39 15.90 3.72
N THR A 239 0.43 16.71 3.28
CA THR A 239 -0.90 16.79 3.90
C THR A 239 -1.75 15.58 3.49
N LEU A 240 -2.04 14.77 4.50
CA LEU A 240 -3.16 13.84 4.70
C LEU A 240 -4.10 13.58 3.50
N MET A 241 -4.17 12.31 3.12
CA MET A 241 -5.23 11.77 2.28
C MET A 241 -6.58 11.78 3.03
N ARG A 242 -7.57 12.42 2.43
CA ARG A 242 -9.00 12.26 2.67
C ARG A 242 -9.74 12.27 1.35
#